data_AF-A0A353M1L8-F1
#
_entry.id   AF-A0A353M1L8-F1
#
_cell.length_a   1.000
_cell.length_b   1.000
_cell.length_c   1.000
_cell.angle_alpha   90.00
_cell.angle_beta   90.00
_cell.angle_gamma   90.00
#
_symmetry.space_group_name_H-M   'P 1'
#
loop_
_entity.id
_entity.type
_entity.pdbx_description
1 polymer ?
#
loop_
_entity_poly.entity_id
_entity_poly.type
_entity_poly.pdbx_seq_one_letter_code
_entity_poly.pdbx_strand_id
1 'polypeptide(L)'
;MQSFDRIKSKADYPPIPEYYDDHRPFVSERAVASGQGSKEGVQSVHRKRRSHAILLCFFVWLMLVGGGYVHAYAVYVAHVNTWGWTGIQGQMPYWFVLFEDGEIYYDLPLEGLDGLDRTKLKLRDNEAWGHYDIQGSTGIFTRETYPDESIEVDDQGQITFREDTYRKLDSVNYMRLEGAWTYHIMRSDAFDPELYPDYKPIIAFARDGTFVDLGLFKADHLPIPEDYGTPGRTASMEPGQGWYEIRDFTLFLHYDDRRVRKAGFCVYYGEDLQEQPLGLYIYRTRLYMMD
;
A
#
# COMPACT_ATOMS: atom_id res chain seq x y z
N MET A 1 15.97 40.98 10.86
CA MET A 1 16.42 40.98 9.46
C MET A 1 17.85 40.44 9.45
N GLN A 2 17.99 39.12 9.39
CA GLN A 2 19.27 38.42 9.24
C GLN A 2 19.13 37.40 8.11
N SER A 3 20.15 37.41 7.27
CA SER A 3 20.28 36.80 5.96
C SER A 3 20.40 35.28 6.04
N PHE A 4 19.50 34.54 5.39
CA PHE A 4 19.69 33.14 5.05
C PHE A 4 20.30 33.04 3.65
N ASP A 5 21.62 32.88 3.57
CA ASP A 5 22.31 32.46 2.36
C ASP A 5 23.33 31.39 2.71
N ARG A 6 22.97 30.13 2.46
CA ARG A 6 23.89 29.08 1.98
C ARG A 6 23.10 27.85 1.58
N ILE A 7 22.70 27.79 0.32
CA ILE A 7 22.37 26.51 -0.33
C ILE A 7 23.69 25.79 -0.53
N LYS A 8 23.92 24.69 0.20
CA LYS A 8 25.06 23.80 -0.05
C LYS A 8 24.81 23.04 -1.36
N SER A 9 25.84 22.93 -2.18
CA SER A 9 25.76 22.27 -3.48
C SER A 9 25.83 20.75 -3.33
N LYS A 10 25.32 20.03 -4.34
CA LYS A 10 25.26 18.55 -4.42
C LYS A 10 26.59 17.82 -4.17
N ALA A 11 27.72 18.53 -4.17
CA ALA A 11 29.06 17.99 -3.91
C ALA A 11 29.42 17.84 -2.41
N ASP A 12 28.60 18.37 -1.50
CA ASP A 12 28.89 18.34 -0.05
C ASP A 12 28.35 17.08 0.68
N TYR A 13 27.79 16.12 -0.06
CA TYR A 13 27.25 14.87 0.49
C TYR A 13 28.18 13.69 0.20
N PRO A 14 28.44 12.81 1.18
CA PRO A 14 29.21 11.60 0.93
C PRO A 14 28.49 10.70 -0.09
N PRO A 15 29.22 10.05 -1.01
CA PRO A 15 28.62 9.14 -1.97
C PRO A 15 27.97 7.94 -1.26
N ILE A 16 26.84 7.51 -1.81
CA ILE A 16 26.12 6.29 -1.41
C ILE A 16 27.04 5.09 -1.73
N PRO A 17 27.25 4.13 -0.81
CA PRO A 17 28.10 2.96 -1.08
C PRO A 17 27.54 2.11 -2.22
N GLU A 18 28.36 1.83 -3.24
CA GLU A 18 28.07 0.91 -4.34
C GLU A 18 27.99 -0.55 -3.84
N TYR A 19 27.07 -1.29 -4.46
CA TYR A 19 26.72 -2.70 -4.21
C TYR A 19 27.91 -3.67 -4.31
N TYR A 20 27.89 -4.72 -3.47
CA TYR A 20 28.67 -5.95 -3.66
C TYR A 20 27.92 -6.91 -4.60
N ASP A 21 28.55 -7.23 -5.72
CA ASP A 21 28.14 -8.22 -6.73
C ASP A 21 28.96 -9.51 -6.53
N ASP A 22 28.33 -10.62 -6.16
CA ASP A 22 28.91 -11.98 -6.31
C ASP A 22 27.81 -12.94 -6.80
N HIS A 23 27.39 -12.77 -8.05
CA HIS A 23 26.65 -13.80 -8.78
C HIS A 23 27.61 -14.86 -9.34
N ARG A 24 27.77 -15.98 -8.63
CA ARG A 24 28.24 -17.24 -9.23
C ARG A 24 27.06 -18.09 -9.71
N PRO A 25 26.98 -18.48 -10.99
CA PRO A 25 25.90 -19.32 -11.49
C PRO A 25 26.10 -20.79 -11.10
N PHE A 26 25.07 -21.39 -10.51
CA PHE A 26 24.98 -22.83 -10.28
C PHE A 26 24.67 -23.54 -11.60
N VAL A 27 25.58 -24.40 -12.04
CA VAL A 27 25.40 -25.31 -13.18
C VAL A 27 24.63 -26.54 -12.69
N SER A 28 23.47 -26.84 -13.31
CA SER A 28 22.80 -28.14 -13.12
C SER A 28 23.17 -29.08 -14.26
N GLU A 29 23.82 -30.19 -13.91
CA GLU A 29 24.15 -31.27 -14.83
C GLU A 29 22.88 -32.06 -15.22
N ARG A 30 22.72 -32.31 -16.52
CA ARG A 30 21.84 -33.34 -17.07
C ARG A 30 22.69 -34.54 -17.51
N ALA A 31 22.34 -35.72 -17.02
CA ALA A 31 22.28 -37.01 -17.73
C ALA A 31 21.55 -37.98 -16.77
N VAL A 32 20.63 -38.86 -17.17
CA VAL A 32 20.84 -40.03 -18.03
C VAL A 32 19.49 -40.48 -18.62
N ALA A 33 19.51 -40.90 -19.88
CA ALA A 33 18.43 -41.58 -20.59
C ALA A 33 18.48 -43.10 -20.39
N SER A 34 17.33 -43.78 -20.35
CA SER A 34 17.17 -45.11 -20.96
C SER A 34 15.69 -45.55 -21.01
N GLY A 35 15.31 -46.24 -22.10
CA GLY A 35 14.15 -47.16 -22.09
C GLY A 35 13.08 -46.93 -23.16
N GLN A 36 13.33 -47.38 -24.39
CA GLN A 36 12.29 -47.66 -25.39
C GLN A 36 11.45 -48.88 -24.96
N GLY A 37 10.13 -48.81 -25.17
CA GLY A 37 9.21 -49.94 -25.00
C GLY A 37 7.85 -49.63 -25.63
N SER A 38 7.65 -50.14 -26.85
CA SER A 38 6.44 -50.06 -27.68
C SER A 38 5.22 -50.73 -27.05
N LYS A 39 4.05 -50.05 -27.00
CA LYS A 39 2.70 -50.65 -27.18
C LYS A 39 1.72 -49.57 -27.65
N GLU A 40 1.62 -49.39 -28.96
CA GLU A 40 0.46 -48.76 -29.60
C GLU A 40 -0.76 -49.67 -29.45
N GLY A 41 -1.94 -49.10 -29.17
CA GLY A 41 -3.21 -49.83 -29.30
C GLY A 41 -4.32 -49.55 -28.28
N VAL A 42 -4.08 -48.84 -27.17
CA VAL A 42 -5.13 -48.58 -26.14
C VAL A 42 -5.21 -47.10 -25.70
N GLN A 43 -4.36 -46.21 -26.22
CA GLN A 43 -4.21 -44.85 -25.67
C GLN A 43 -5.28 -43.83 -26.11
N SER A 44 -6.13 -44.10 -27.11
CA SER A 44 -7.04 -43.08 -27.68
C SER A 44 -8.13 -42.61 -26.70
N VAL A 45 -8.74 -43.53 -25.95
CA VAL A 45 -9.86 -43.20 -25.04
C VAL A 45 -9.37 -42.65 -23.70
N HIS A 46 -8.22 -43.12 -23.20
CA HIS A 46 -7.62 -42.61 -21.97
C HIS A 46 -6.93 -41.25 -22.13
N ARG A 47 -6.38 -40.95 -23.33
CA ARG A 47 -5.75 -39.65 -23.61
C ARG A 47 -6.79 -38.54 -23.62
N LYS A 48 -7.98 -38.75 -24.22
CA LYS A 48 -9.07 -37.77 -24.15
C LYS A 48 -9.52 -37.50 -22.71
N ARG A 49 -9.76 -38.55 -21.88
CA ARG A 49 -10.15 -38.35 -20.47
C ARG A 49 -9.08 -37.65 -19.63
N ARG A 50 -7.79 -37.93 -19.85
CA ARG A 50 -6.68 -37.23 -19.17
C ARG A 50 -6.51 -35.79 -19.65
N SER A 51 -6.68 -35.50 -20.94
CA SER A 51 -6.67 -34.13 -21.47
C SER A 51 -7.81 -33.30 -20.90
N HIS A 52 -9.01 -33.87 -20.74
CA HIS A 52 -10.14 -33.19 -20.11
C HIS A 52 -9.92 -32.98 -18.60
N ALA A 53 -9.34 -33.96 -17.89
CA ALA A 53 -9.00 -33.81 -16.48
C ALA A 53 -7.90 -32.75 -16.24
N ILE A 54 -6.88 -32.69 -17.11
CA ILE A 54 -5.83 -31.67 -17.04
C ILE A 54 -6.38 -30.29 -17.38
N LEU A 55 -7.23 -30.15 -18.40
CA LEU A 55 -7.91 -28.89 -18.71
C LEU A 55 -8.85 -28.45 -17.58
N LEU A 56 -9.58 -29.38 -16.96
CA LEU A 56 -10.47 -29.08 -15.83
C LEU A 56 -9.67 -28.66 -14.60
N CYS A 57 -8.53 -29.31 -14.31
CA CYS A 57 -7.62 -28.88 -13.25
C CYS A 57 -6.96 -27.54 -13.56
N PHE A 58 -6.64 -27.25 -14.83
CA PHE A 58 -6.12 -25.95 -15.24
C PHE A 58 -7.19 -24.85 -15.16
N PHE A 59 -8.46 -25.16 -15.47
CA PHE A 59 -9.60 -24.24 -15.34
C PHE A 59 -9.97 -24.01 -13.87
N VAL A 60 -9.93 -25.05 -13.03
CA VAL A 60 -10.12 -24.93 -11.59
C VAL A 60 -8.94 -24.20 -10.95
N TRP A 61 -7.72 -24.39 -11.42
CA TRP A 61 -6.55 -23.60 -11.00
C TRP A 61 -6.65 -22.15 -11.50
N LEU A 62 -7.13 -21.89 -12.72
CA LEU A 62 -7.44 -20.53 -13.21
C LEU A 62 -8.60 -19.87 -12.45
N MET A 63 -9.59 -20.63 -11.97
CA MET A 63 -10.66 -20.13 -11.11
C MET A 63 -10.20 -19.92 -9.66
N LEU A 64 -9.23 -20.70 -9.17
CA LEU A 64 -8.66 -20.58 -7.82
C LEU A 64 -7.50 -19.57 -7.74
N VAL A 65 -6.78 -19.33 -8.84
CA VAL A 65 -5.64 -18.39 -8.93
C VAL A 65 -6.05 -17.10 -9.63
N GLY A 66 -7.04 -17.14 -10.53
CA GLY A 66 -7.62 -15.97 -11.20
C GLY A 66 -8.95 -15.50 -10.59
N GLY A 67 -9.54 -16.28 -9.69
CA GLY A 67 -10.58 -15.82 -8.77
C GLY A 67 -9.95 -15.19 -7.54
N GLY A 68 -9.22 -14.09 -7.73
CA GLY A 68 -9.02 -13.17 -6.63
C GLY A 68 -10.40 -12.86 -6.07
N TYR A 69 -10.57 -12.91 -4.75
CA TYR A 69 -11.74 -12.30 -4.13
C TYR A 69 -11.80 -10.88 -4.69
N VAL A 70 -12.73 -10.61 -5.61
CA VAL A 70 -13.00 -9.23 -6.03
C VAL A 70 -13.65 -8.66 -4.79
N HIS A 71 -12.83 -8.10 -3.91
CA HIS A 71 -13.36 -7.35 -2.80
C HIS A 71 -14.08 -6.16 -3.42
N ALA A 72 -15.39 -6.21 -3.28
CA ALA A 72 -16.40 -5.35 -3.86
C ALA A 72 -16.36 -3.95 -3.24
N TYR A 73 -15.29 -3.20 -3.50
CA TYR A 73 -15.15 -1.83 -3.04
C TYR A 73 -14.47 -0.93 -4.08
N ALA A 74 -14.66 0.38 -3.93
CA ALA A 74 -13.92 1.41 -4.63
C ALA A 74 -13.29 2.37 -3.61
N VAL A 75 -12.03 2.70 -3.82
CA VAL A 75 -11.30 3.65 -2.97
C VAL A 75 -11.13 4.97 -3.72
N TYR A 76 -11.39 6.07 -3.03
CA TYR A 76 -11.18 7.41 -3.53
C TYR A 76 -10.30 8.20 -2.58
N VAL A 77 -9.57 9.18 -3.10
CA VAL A 77 -8.79 10.12 -2.28
C VAL A 77 -9.02 11.56 -2.75
N ALA A 78 -9.10 12.48 -1.79
CA ALA A 78 -9.04 13.92 -2.01
C ALA A 78 -7.99 14.55 -1.08
N HIS A 79 -7.50 15.71 -1.47
CA HIS A 79 -6.70 16.58 -0.60
C HIS A 79 -7.55 17.74 -0.14
N VAL A 80 -8.17 17.56 1.02
CA VAL A 80 -9.13 18.50 1.59
C VAL A 80 -8.39 19.62 2.28
N ASN A 81 -8.81 20.85 2.04
CA ASN A 81 -8.32 22.01 2.79
C ASN A 81 -8.88 21.97 4.22
N THR A 82 -8.04 21.60 5.18
CA THR A 82 -8.42 21.62 6.59
C THR A 82 -7.75 22.76 7.34
N TRP A 83 -8.45 23.27 8.35
CA TRP A 83 -7.84 24.14 9.36
C TRP A 83 -7.01 23.28 10.30
N GLY A 84 -5.69 23.29 10.15
CA GLY A 84 -4.79 22.64 11.10
C GLY A 84 -4.85 23.29 12.48
N TRP A 85 -4.58 22.51 13.54
CA TRP A 85 -4.53 22.98 14.93
C TRP A 85 -3.52 24.11 15.16
N THR A 86 -2.52 24.25 14.27
CA THR A 86 -1.47 25.28 14.31
C THR A 86 -1.84 26.57 13.58
N GLY A 87 -3.06 26.69 13.03
CA GLY A 87 -3.50 27.87 12.28
C GLY A 87 -2.94 27.97 10.85
N ILE A 88 -2.34 26.89 10.34
CA ILE A 88 -1.87 26.79 8.95
C ILE A 88 -2.91 26.00 8.16
N GLN A 89 -3.40 26.57 7.06
CA GLN A 89 -4.18 25.80 6.08
C GLN A 89 -3.26 24.76 5.46
N GLY A 90 -3.63 23.49 5.61
CA GLY A 90 -2.91 22.37 5.03
C GLY A 90 -3.87 21.50 4.24
N GLN A 91 -3.43 21.03 3.09
CA GLN A 91 -4.14 19.98 2.37
C GLN A 91 -3.85 18.64 3.05
N MET A 92 -4.89 18.02 3.61
CA MET A 92 -4.81 16.70 4.23
C MET A 92 -5.51 15.66 3.34
N PRO A 93 -4.97 14.45 3.22
CA PRO A 93 -5.65 13.39 2.50
C PRO A 93 -6.91 12.96 3.27
N TYR A 94 -8.01 12.80 2.56
CA TYR A 94 -9.19 12.10 3.02
C TYR A 94 -9.54 11.02 2.01
N TRP A 95 -10.07 9.92 2.51
CA TRP A 95 -10.43 8.77 1.69
C TRP A 95 -11.91 8.48 1.80
N PHE A 96 -12.44 7.94 0.72
CA PHE A 96 -13.68 7.19 0.76
C PHE A 96 -13.42 5.75 0.36
N VAL A 97 -13.92 4.80 1.15
CA VAL A 97 -14.02 3.39 0.78
C VAL A 97 -15.51 3.07 0.65
N LEU A 98 -15.97 2.94 -0.60
CA LEU A 98 -17.36 2.60 -0.93
C LEU A 98 -17.45 1.09 -1.12
N PHE A 99 -18.28 0.41 -0.33
CA PHE A 99 -18.54 -1.02 -0.46
C PHE A 99 -19.80 -1.24 -1.32
N GLU A 100 -19.84 -2.30 -2.14
CA GLU A 100 -21.00 -2.57 -3.04
C GLU A 100 -22.34 -2.76 -2.31
N ASP A 101 -22.33 -3.06 -1.01
CA ASP A 101 -23.54 -3.19 -0.20
C ASP A 101 -24.14 -1.83 0.23
N GLY A 102 -23.58 -0.71 -0.26
CA GLY A 102 -24.05 0.64 0.02
C GLY A 102 -23.47 1.22 1.31
N GLU A 103 -22.59 0.51 2.02
CA GLU A 103 -21.84 1.10 3.13
C GLU A 103 -20.64 1.89 2.64
N ILE A 104 -20.25 2.88 3.44
CA ILE A 104 -19.07 3.70 3.19
C ILE A 104 -18.28 3.87 4.48
N TYR A 105 -16.95 3.87 4.33
CA TYR A 105 -16.02 4.26 5.36
C TYR A 105 -15.26 5.50 4.89
N TYR A 106 -15.43 6.62 5.59
CA TYR A 106 -14.84 7.93 5.29
C TYR A 106 -13.42 8.07 5.85
N ASP A 107 -12.60 7.06 5.57
CA ASP A 107 -11.15 7.05 5.78
C ASP A 107 -10.55 5.84 5.06
N LEU A 108 -9.24 5.66 5.13
CA LEU A 108 -8.56 4.42 4.78
C LEU A 108 -8.24 3.65 6.07
N PRO A 109 -8.67 2.39 6.24
CA PRO A 109 -8.35 1.63 7.44
C PRO A 109 -6.83 1.56 7.67
N LEU A 110 -6.39 1.76 8.91
CA LEU A 110 -4.96 1.77 9.24
C LEU A 110 -4.24 0.48 8.85
N GLU A 111 -4.92 -0.67 8.85
CA GLU A 111 -4.36 -1.97 8.44
C GLU A 111 -4.60 -2.27 6.95
N GLY A 112 -5.28 -1.38 6.21
CA GLY A 112 -5.72 -1.56 4.83
C GLY A 112 -6.97 -2.43 4.68
N LEU A 113 -7.31 -2.81 3.45
CA LEU A 113 -8.60 -3.48 3.13
C LEU A 113 -8.50 -5.00 3.02
N ASP A 114 -7.29 -5.58 2.91
CA ASP A 114 -7.15 -7.04 2.90
C ASP A 114 -7.72 -7.64 4.19
N GLY A 115 -8.65 -8.58 4.09
CA GLY A 115 -9.24 -9.26 5.25
C GLY A 115 -9.85 -8.31 6.30
N LEU A 116 -10.31 -7.12 5.89
CA LEU A 116 -10.86 -6.11 6.79
C LEU A 116 -12.04 -6.65 7.61
N ASP A 117 -11.91 -6.61 8.94
CA ASP A 117 -13.03 -6.84 9.86
C ASP A 117 -13.81 -5.53 10.05
N ARG A 118 -14.84 -5.35 9.21
CA ARG A 118 -15.73 -4.17 9.24
C ARG A 118 -16.46 -4.04 10.58
N THR A 119 -16.83 -5.15 11.21
CA THR A 119 -17.53 -5.14 12.50
C THR A 119 -16.63 -4.56 13.59
N LYS A 120 -15.39 -5.05 13.67
CA LYS A 120 -14.40 -4.53 14.62
C LYS A 120 -14.08 -3.06 14.35
N LEU A 121 -13.96 -2.67 13.08
CA LEU A 121 -13.65 -1.28 12.72
C LEU A 121 -14.79 -0.32 13.09
N LYS A 122 -16.05 -0.70 12.87
CA LYS A 122 -17.23 0.07 13.29
C LYS A 122 -17.27 0.31 14.80
N LEU A 123 -16.84 -0.65 15.61
CA LEU A 123 -16.76 -0.48 17.06
C LEU A 123 -15.70 0.55 17.49
N ARG A 124 -14.64 0.72 16.70
CA ARG A 124 -13.53 1.64 16.99
C ARG A 124 -13.76 3.05 16.44
N ASP A 125 -14.43 3.15 15.30
CA ASP A 125 -14.47 4.36 14.48
C ASP A 125 -15.85 4.58 13.85
N ASN A 126 -16.90 4.49 14.66
CA ASN A 126 -18.29 4.54 14.20
C ASN A 126 -18.63 5.82 13.41
N GLU A 127 -18.03 6.96 13.75
CA GLU A 127 -18.30 8.25 13.11
C GLU A 127 -17.81 8.34 11.66
N ALA A 128 -16.82 7.52 11.29
CA ALA A 128 -16.34 7.41 9.92
C ALA A 128 -17.22 6.48 9.05
N TRP A 129 -18.14 5.72 9.64
CA TRP A 129 -19.04 4.85 8.89
C TRP A 129 -20.35 5.54 8.52
N GLY A 130 -20.91 5.13 7.39
CA GLY A 130 -22.26 5.50 6.98
C GLY A 130 -22.75 4.69 5.80
N HIS A 131 -23.75 5.22 5.12
CA HIS A 131 -24.34 4.63 3.92
C HIS A 131 -24.35 5.65 2.79
N TYR A 132 -24.22 5.16 1.56
CA TYR A 132 -24.37 5.97 0.36
C TYR A 132 -25.45 5.38 -0.55
N ASP A 133 -26.20 6.26 -1.20
CA ASP A 133 -27.12 5.91 -2.29
C ASP A 133 -26.84 6.87 -3.45
N ILE A 134 -26.32 6.33 -4.56
CA ILE A 134 -26.01 7.10 -5.77
C ILE A 134 -26.96 6.66 -6.87
N GLN A 135 -27.68 7.63 -7.44
CA GLN A 135 -28.58 7.45 -8.56
C GLN A 135 -28.17 8.38 -9.70
N GLY A 136 -27.56 7.80 -10.75
CA GLY A 136 -27.00 8.59 -11.84
C GLY A 136 -25.79 9.40 -11.38
N SER A 137 -25.85 10.73 -11.55
CA SER A 137 -24.77 11.67 -11.22
C SER A 137 -24.91 12.31 -9.83
N THR A 138 -25.88 11.90 -9.02
CA THR A 138 -26.14 12.49 -7.70
C THR A 138 -26.46 11.41 -6.69
N GLY A 139 -26.13 11.65 -5.43
CA GLY A 139 -26.45 10.75 -4.34
C GLY A 139 -26.47 11.44 -2.99
N ILE A 140 -26.69 10.63 -1.95
CA ILE A 140 -26.70 11.06 -0.56
C ILE A 140 -25.72 10.19 0.23
N PHE A 141 -24.94 10.83 1.09
CA PHE A 141 -24.15 10.21 2.14
C PHE A 141 -24.81 10.47 3.50
N THR A 142 -25.15 9.39 4.22
CA THR A 142 -25.80 9.42 5.52
C THR A 142 -24.89 8.82 6.59
N ARG A 143 -24.73 9.52 7.73
CA ARG A 143 -24.05 9.03 8.94
C ARG A 143 -24.95 9.21 10.15
N GLU A 144 -24.83 8.33 11.15
CA GLU A 144 -25.78 8.20 12.27
C GLU A 144 -26.01 9.51 13.05
N THR A 145 -25.02 10.41 13.09
CA THR A 145 -25.05 11.65 13.87
C THR A 145 -24.91 12.93 13.04
N TYR A 146 -24.84 12.82 11.71
CA TYR A 146 -24.66 13.96 10.81
C TYR A 146 -25.88 14.12 9.90
N PRO A 147 -26.20 15.36 9.46
CA PRO A 147 -27.20 15.56 8.41
C PRO A 147 -26.81 14.80 7.15
N ASP A 148 -27.80 14.43 6.34
CA ASP A 148 -27.59 13.91 5.01
C ASP A 148 -26.81 14.92 4.16
N GLU A 149 -25.78 14.43 3.47
CA GLU A 149 -24.89 15.26 2.68
C GLU A 149 -24.94 14.82 1.22
N SER A 150 -25.09 15.78 0.30
CA SER A 150 -25.10 15.48 -1.12
C SER A 150 -23.73 15.06 -1.62
N ILE A 151 -23.71 14.06 -2.48
CA ILE A 151 -22.56 13.68 -3.30
C ILE A 151 -22.93 13.84 -4.76
N GLU A 152 -22.00 14.32 -5.56
CA GLU A 152 -22.12 14.39 -7.02
C GLU A 152 -21.07 13.48 -7.65
N VAL A 153 -21.42 12.86 -8.77
CA VAL A 153 -20.52 11.99 -9.53
C VAL A 153 -20.39 12.54 -10.94
N ASP A 154 -19.15 12.84 -11.34
CA ASP A 154 -18.88 13.34 -12.69
C ASP A 154 -18.85 12.21 -13.74
N ASP A 155 -18.73 12.58 -15.01
CA ASP A 155 -18.70 11.62 -16.13
C ASP A 155 -17.48 10.69 -16.10
N GLN A 156 -16.45 11.05 -15.33
CA GLN A 156 -15.23 10.27 -15.11
C GLN A 156 -15.37 9.34 -13.88
N GLY A 157 -16.48 9.43 -13.15
CA GLY A 157 -16.75 8.66 -11.95
C GLY A 157 -16.02 9.18 -10.71
N GLN A 158 -15.54 10.42 -10.70
CA GLN A 158 -15.02 11.09 -9.50
C GLN A 158 -16.18 11.59 -8.65
N ILE A 159 -15.96 11.68 -7.34
CA ILE A 159 -16.99 12.12 -6.38
C ILE A 159 -16.69 13.56 -5.96
N THR A 160 -17.65 14.46 -6.07
CA THR A 160 -17.59 15.77 -5.42
C THR A 160 -18.35 15.70 -4.10
N PHE A 161 -17.67 16.05 -3.01
CA PHE A 161 -18.23 16.07 -1.67
C PHE A 161 -17.65 17.28 -0.91
N ARG A 162 -18.53 18.15 -0.40
CA ARG A 162 -18.16 19.40 0.30
C ARG A 162 -17.15 20.26 -0.47
N GLU A 163 -17.38 20.45 -1.77
CA GLU A 163 -16.52 21.22 -2.69
C GLU A 163 -15.16 20.56 -3.02
N ASP A 164 -14.80 19.45 -2.38
CA ASP A 164 -13.59 18.69 -2.70
C ASP A 164 -13.89 17.59 -3.74
N THR A 165 -12.93 17.37 -4.64
CA THR A 165 -13.02 16.30 -5.65
C THR A 165 -12.21 15.09 -5.21
N TYR A 166 -12.92 14.00 -4.96
CA TYR A 166 -12.40 12.68 -4.62
C TYR A 166 -12.17 11.88 -5.89
N ARG A 167 -10.90 11.56 -6.13
CA ARG A 167 -10.46 10.79 -7.29
C ARG A 167 -10.50 9.33 -7.00
N LYS A 168 -11.13 8.57 -7.89
CA LYS A 168 -11.09 7.12 -7.83
C LYS A 168 -9.64 6.65 -8.00
N LEU A 169 -9.19 5.80 -7.10
CA LEU A 169 -7.86 5.22 -7.16
C LEU A 169 -7.89 3.95 -8.00
N ASP A 170 -6.87 3.81 -8.85
CA ASP A 170 -6.57 2.55 -9.50
C ASP A 170 -6.16 1.49 -8.48
N SER A 171 -6.30 0.22 -8.87
CA SER A 171 -5.81 -0.88 -8.04
C SER A 171 -4.31 -0.74 -7.79
N VAL A 172 -3.90 -0.92 -6.54
CA VAL A 172 -2.49 -0.96 -6.12
C VAL A 172 -1.91 -2.38 -6.09
N ASN A 173 -2.69 -3.38 -6.52
CA ASN A 173 -2.30 -4.79 -6.42
C ASN A 173 -1.01 -5.07 -7.20
N TYR A 174 -0.07 -5.73 -6.53
CA TYR A 174 1.25 -6.12 -7.07
C TYR A 174 2.14 -4.94 -7.50
N MET A 175 1.82 -3.72 -7.07
CA MET A 175 2.64 -2.55 -7.33
C MET A 175 4.07 -2.76 -6.81
N ARG A 176 5.05 -2.33 -7.61
CA ARG A 176 6.46 -2.29 -7.22
C ARG A 176 6.87 -0.85 -6.93
N LEU A 177 7.37 -0.66 -5.74
CA LEU A 177 7.92 0.59 -5.23
C LEU A 177 9.43 0.62 -5.45
N GLU A 178 9.96 1.83 -5.53
CA GLU A 178 11.38 2.09 -5.66
C GLU A 178 11.74 3.34 -4.86
N GLY A 179 12.99 3.39 -4.39
CA GLY A 179 13.55 4.57 -3.72
C GLY A 179 13.39 4.53 -2.20
N ALA A 180 13.97 5.55 -1.56
CA ALA A 180 13.93 5.74 -0.11
C ALA A 180 12.90 6.81 0.26
N TRP A 181 12.20 6.58 1.37
CA TRP A 181 11.01 7.33 1.77
C TRP A 181 11.06 7.64 3.26
N THR A 182 10.65 8.85 3.65
CA THR A 182 10.59 9.32 5.04
C THR A 182 9.32 10.13 5.29
N TYR A 183 8.83 10.19 6.52
CA TYR A 183 7.71 11.10 6.87
C TYR A 183 8.16 12.56 7.02
N HIS A 184 9.47 12.85 7.01
CA HIS A 184 9.99 14.22 7.09
C HIS A 184 9.81 15.00 5.78
N ILE A 185 9.19 16.17 5.87
CA ILE A 185 9.09 17.12 4.76
C ILE A 185 10.49 17.65 4.39
N MET A 186 11.31 17.98 5.38
CA MET A 186 12.73 18.31 5.19
C MET A 186 13.53 17.00 5.30
N ARG A 187 13.94 16.45 4.15
CA ARG A 187 14.53 15.10 4.07
C ARG A 187 15.81 14.95 4.90
N SER A 188 16.56 16.04 5.08
CA SER A 188 17.75 16.08 5.93
C SER A 188 17.49 15.70 7.38
N ASP A 189 16.29 15.95 7.89
CA ASP A 189 15.93 15.72 9.29
C ASP A 189 15.93 14.22 9.62
N ALA A 190 15.72 13.35 8.62
CA ALA A 190 15.83 11.91 8.77
C ALA A 190 17.27 11.42 9.06
N PHE A 191 18.26 12.31 9.00
CA PHE A 191 19.66 12.04 9.34
C PHE A 191 20.15 12.80 10.57
N ASP A 192 19.26 13.51 11.28
CA ASP A 192 19.63 14.25 12.47
C ASP A 192 20.04 13.28 13.60
N PRO A 193 21.33 13.24 14.00
CA PRO A 193 21.80 12.31 15.02
C PRO A 193 21.35 12.69 16.44
N GLU A 194 20.89 13.92 16.68
CA GLU A 194 20.32 14.34 17.97
C GLU A 194 18.90 13.79 18.14
N LEU A 195 18.12 13.76 17.06
CA LEU A 195 16.75 13.22 17.04
C LEU A 195 16.75 11.68 16.90
N TYR A 196 17.65 11.14 16.10
CA TYR A 196 17.69 9.73 15.72
C TYR A 196 19.11 9.16 15.89
N PRO A 197 19.58 8.96 17.14
CA PRO A 197 20.97 8.54 17.39
C PRO A 197 21.27 7.13 16.89
N ASP A 198 20.29 6.23 16.93
CA ASP A 198 20.50 4.79 16.71
C ASP A 198 19.74 4.24 15.48
N TYR A 199 19.02 5.09 14.75
CA TYR A 199 18.21 4.67 13.60
C TYR A 199 17.98 5.83 12.64
N LYS A 200 17.35 5.57 11.50
CA LYS A 200 16.90 6.62 10.56
C LYS A 200 15.45 6.37 10.21
N PRO A 201 14.55 7.37 10.29
CA PRO A 201 13.15 7.21 9.94
C PRO A 201 12.94 7.13 8.42
N ILE A 202 13.48 6.07 7.82
CA ILE A 202 13.56 5.86 6.37
C ILE A 202 13.21 4.40 6.10
N ILE A 203 12.38 4.18 5.07
CA ILE A 203 12.22 2.87 4.43
C ILE A 203 12.65 2.98 2.98
N ALA A 204 13.35 1.98 2.46
CA ALA A 204 13.75 1.90 1.07
C ALA A 204 13.14 0.67 0.41
N PHE A 205 12.61 0.84 -0.79
CA PHE A 205 12.05 -0.22 -1.61
C PHE A 205 12.89 -0.43 -2.87
N ALA A 206 12.99 -1.69 -3.30
CA ALA A 206 13.57 -2.07 -4.58
C ALA A 206 12.50 -2.67 -5.51
N ARG A 207 12.73 -2.51 -6.81
CA ARG A 207 11.83 -2.99 -7.87
C ARG A 207 11.62 -4.51 -7.88
N ASP A 208 12.57 -5.25 -7.31
CA ASP A 208 12.50 -6.70 -7.21
C ASP A 208 11.51 -7.20 -6.13
N GLY A 209 10.93 -6.29 -5.35
CA GLY A 209 9.99 -6.61 -4.28
C GLY A 209 10.64 -6.75 -2.90
N THR A 210 11.91 -6.35 -2.75
CA THR A 210 12.58 -6.27 -1.45
C THR A 210 12.50 -4.87 -0.82
N PHE A 211 12.69 -4.80 0.50
CA PHE A 211 12.74 -3.54 1.23
C PHE A 211 13.79 -3.57 2.35
N VAL A 212 14.21 -2.38 2.76
CA VAL A 212 15.02 -2.13 3.96
C VAL A 212 14.35 -1.04 4.79
N ASP A 213 13.98 -1.36 6.02
CA ASP A 213 13.51 -0.44 7.04
C ASP A 213 14.71 -0.03 7.91
N LEU A 214 15.10 1.25 7.86
CA LEU A 214 16.20 1.81 8.66
C LEU A 214 15.74 2.33 10.03
N GLY A 215 14.47 2.11 10.37
CA GLY A 215 13.81 2.61 11.58
C GLY A 215 12.66 3.56 11.31
N LEU A 216 12.00 3.48 10.14
CA LEU A 216 10.80 4.26 9.81
C LEU A 216 9.74 4.10 10.91
N PHE A 217 9.56 2.87 11.38
CA PHE A 217 8.55 2.54 12.39
C PHE A 217 9.02 2.73 13.83
N LYS A 218 10.29 3.11 14.09
CA LYS A 218 10.76 3.40 15.46
C LYS A 218 10.26 4.74 16.00
N ALA A 219 10.05 5.71 15.11
CA ALA A 219 9.61 7.02 15.50
C ALA A 219 8.13 7.05 15.86
N ASP A 220 7.74 7.92 16.79
CA ASP A 220 6.36 8.06 17.27
C ASP A 220 5.38 8.68 16.25
N HIS A 221 5.82 8.92 15.01
CA HIS A 221 5.04 9.59 13.99
C HIS A 221 4.13 8.65 13.17
N LEU A 222 4.35 7.33 13.21
CA LEU A 222 3.49 6.37 12.54
C LEU A 222 2.56 5.67 13.56
N PRO A 223 1.23 5.72 13.36
CA PRO A 223 0.29 4.98 14.21
C PRO A 223 0.34 3.51 13.81
N ILE A 224 0.86 2.65 14.71
CA ILE A 224 0.96 1.20 14.50
C ILE A 224 -0.19 0.51 15.26
N PRO A 225 -1.26 0.06 14.57
CA PRO A 225 -2.45 -0.50 15.20
C PRO A 225 -2.18 -1.74 16.06
N GLU A 226 -1.26 -2.60 15.61
CA GLU A 226 -0.93 -3.86 16.28
C GLU A 226 -0.28 -3.66 17.65
N ASP A 227 0.30 -2.47 17.88
CA ASP A 227 1.17 -2.19 19.02
C ASP A 227 0.52 -1.28 20.09
N TYR A 228 -0.74 -0.84 19.93
CA TYR A 228 -1.43 -0.02 20.94
C TYR A 228 -1.61 -0.80 22.26
N GLY A 229 -0.82 -0.43 23.27
CA GLY A 229 -0.95 -0.94 24.64
C GLY A 229 -0.31 -2.29 24.93
N THR A 230 0.57 -2.80 24.05
CA THR A 230 1.15 -4.16 24.16
C THR A 230 2.60 -4.14 24.68
N PRO A 231 2.97 -4.94 25.70
CA PRO A 231 4.37 -5.10 26.14
C PRO A 231 5.27 -5.67 25.04
N GLY A 232 6.48 -5.12 24.85
CA GLY A 232 7.43 -5.57 23.81
C GLY A 232 7.46 -4.72 22.53
N ARG A 233 6.68 -3.63 22.49
CA ARG A 233 6.60 -2.64 21.38
C ARG A 233 7.93 -2.26 20.75
N THR A 234 8.99 -2.09 21.53
CA THR A 234 10.30 -1.68 20.98
C THR A 234 10.88 -2.72 20.04
N ALA A 235 10.70 -4.02 20.34
CA ALA A 235 11.22 -5.11 19.51
C ALA A 235 10.47 -5.27 18.17
N SER A 236 9.16 -5.01 18.14
CA SER A 236 8.37 -5.06 16.89
C SER A 236 8.69 -3.90 15.95
N MET A 237 9.24 -2.80 16.49
CA MET A 237 9.60 -1.58 15.75
C MET A 237 11.08 -1.57 15.31
N GLU A 238 11.88 -2.60 15.60
CA GLU A 238 13.29 -2.59 15.22
C GLU A 238 13.50 -2.57 13.69
N PRO A 239 14.54 -1.87 13.19
CA PRO A 239 14.91 -1.86 11.78
C PRO A 239 15.13 -3.27 11.25
N GLY A 240 15.04 -3.44 9.94
CA GLY A 240 15.22 -4.74 9.32
C GLY A 240 15.02 -4.70 7.82
N GLN A 241 14.91 -5.86 7.22
CA GLN A 241 14.75 -6.01 5.78
C GLN A 241 13.93 -7.26 5.48
N GLY A 242 13.51 -7.37 4.23
CA GLY A 242 12.84 -8.57 3.73
C GLY A 242 12.17 -8.27 2.39
N TRP A 243 11.00 -8.86 2.19
CA TRP A 243 10.21 -8.67 0.97
C TRP A 243 8.84 -8.09 1.28
N TYR A 244 8.25 -7.41 0.30
CA TYR A 244 6.94 -6.80 0.45
C TYR A 244 5.98 -7.23 -0.66
N GLU A 245 4.71 -7.13 -0.34
CA GLU A 245 3.63 -7.22 -1.31
C GLU A 245 2.57 -6.17 -1.01
N ILE A 246 1.89 -5.73 -2.07
CA ILE A 246 0.79 -4.78 -1.98
C ILE A 246 -0.41 -5.44 -2.60
N ARG A 247 -1.51 -5.50 -1.85
CA ARG A 247 -2.81 -5.95 -2.33
C ARG A 247 -3.90 -5.32 -1.51
N ASP A 248 -5.04 -5.03 -2.13
CA ASP A 248 -6.22 -4.50 -1.47
C ASP A 248 -5.95 -3.26 -0.61
N PHE A 249 -5.21 -2.28 -1.15
CA PHE A 249 -4.79 -1.08 -0.41
C PHE A 249 -4.12 -1.40 0.93
N THR A 250 -3.45 -2.55 1.00
CA THR A 250 -2.66 -3.03 2.13
C THR A 250 -1.23 -3.29 1.66
N LEU A 251 -0.26 -2.72 2.37
CA LEU A 251 1.14 -3.07 2.31
C LEU A 251 1.43 -4.14 3.38
N PHE A 252 2.00 -5.25 2.93
CA PHE A 252 2.59 -6.26 3.79
C PHE A 252 4.11 -6.16 3.72
N LEU A 253 4.76 -6.02 4.87
CA LEU A 253 6.20 -6.10 5.01
C LEU A 253 6.53 -7.41 5.74
N HIS A 254 7.14 -8.35 5.02
CA HIS A 254 7.56 -9.64 5.54
C HIS A 254 9.06 -9.56 5.84
N TYR A 255 9.42 -9.37 7.10
CA TYR A 255 10.80 -9.25 7.55
C TYR A 255 11.48 -10.63 7.59
N ASP A 256 12.79 -10.66 7.36
CA ASP A 256 13.62 -11.87 7.43
C ASP A 256 13.59 -12.54 8.82
N ASP A 257 13.34 -11.74 9.86
CA ASP A 257 13.17 -12.19 11.25
C ASP A 257 11.76 -12.75 11.57
N ARG A 258 10.92 -12.93 10.55
CA ARG A 258 9.54 -13.42 10.59
C ARG A 258 8.50 -12.44 11.13
N ARG A 259 8.88 -11.20 11.45
CA ARG A 259 7.86 -10.16 11.69
C ARG A 259 7.09 -9.91 10.41
N VAL A 260 5.79 -9.74 10.55
CA VAL A 260 4.92 -9.28 9.46
C VAL A 260 4.25 -8.00 9.93
N ARG A 261 4.38 -6.95 9.13
CA ARG A 261 3.70 -5.68 9.37
C ARG A 261 2.65 -5.45 8.29
N LYS A 262 1.47 -5.03 8.69
CA LYS A 262 0.34 -4.79 7.80
C LYS A 262 -0.11 -3.33 7.92
N ALA A 263 -0.09 -2.60 6.82
CA ALA A 263 -0.42 -1.18 6.82
C ALA A 263 -1.36 -0.82 5.68
N GLY A 264 -2.31 0.07 5.94
CA GLY A 264 -3.07 0.75 4.90
C GLY A 264 -2.12 1.49 3.98
N PHE A 265 -2.31 1.28 2.67
CA PHE A 265 -1.41 1.74 1.63
C PHE A 265 -2.16 2.43 0.51
N CYS A 266 -1.66 3.59 0.10
CA CYS A 266 -2.12 4.34 -1.05
C CYS A 266 -0.94 5.12 -1.66
N VAL A 267 -0.99 5.37 -2.96
CA VAL A 267 -0.08 6.29 -3.64
C VAL A 267 -0.77 7.62 -3.92
N TYR A 268 -0.01 8.71 -3.96
CA TYR A 268 -0.52 10.01 -4.35
C TYR A 268 0.30 10.61 -5.47
N TYR A 269 -0.38 10.91 -6.57
CA TYR A 269 0.21 11.49 -7.77
C TYR A 269 0.05 13.01 -7.86
N GLY A 270 -0.54 13.71 -6.88
CA GLY A 270 -0.82 15.14 -7.04
C GLY A 270 -2.17 15.42 -7.69
N GLU A 271 -2.43 16.71 -7.93
CA GLU A 271 -3.61 17.16 -8.68
C GLU A 271 -3.45 16.98 -10.21
N ASP A 272 -2.23 16.98 -10.71
CA ASP A 272 -1.96 16.70 -12.12
C ASP A 272 -1.57 15.22 -12.35
N LEU A 273 -1.70 14.75 -13.60
CA LEU A 273 -1.15 13.46 -14.00
C LEU A 273 0.37 13.47 -13.85
N GLN A 274 0.90 12.68 -12.92
CA GLN A 274 2.34 12.51 -12.71
C GLN A 274 2.77 11.09 -13.11
N GLU A 275 3.98 10.96 -13.67
CA GLU A 275 4.58 9.65 -13.97
C GLU A 275 5.05 8.91 -12.71
N GLN A 276 5.30 9.63 -11.62
CA GLN A 276 5.74 9.09 -10.34
C GLN A 276 4.88 9.63 -9.20
N PRO A 277 4.67 8.83 -8.14
CA PRO A 277 3.93 9.31 -6.98
C PRO A 277 4.72 10.39 -6.24
N LEU A 278 4.06 11.50 -5.94
CA LEU A 278 4.55 12.59 -5.08
C LEU A 278 4.58 12.19 -3.58
N GLY A 279 4.01 11.04 -3.24
CA GLY A 279 4.05 10.51 -1.89
C GLY A 279 3.46 9.10 -1.80
N LEU A 280 3.94 8.36 -0.82
CA LEU A 280 3.31 7.13 -0.36
C LEU A 280 2.51 7.42 0.90
N TYR A 281 1.36 6.82 1.07
CA TYR A 281 0.63 6.81 2.33
C TYR A 281 0.77 5.45 2.97
N ILE A 282 1.41 5.40 4.14
CA ILE A 282 1.52 4.20 4.98
C ILE A 282 0.90 4.55 6.33
N TYR A 283 -0.07 3.77 6.81
CA TYR A 283 -0.85 4.09 8.02
C TYR A 283 -1.48 5.51 7.96
N ARG A 284 -1.99 5.91 6.78
CA ARG A 284 -2.50 7.26 6.47
C ARG A 284 -1.47 8.40 6.57
N THR A 285 -0.22 8.10 6.90
CA THR A 285 0.87 9.10 6.99
C THR A 285 1.57 9.22 5.65
N ARG A 286 1.74 10.46 5.19
CA ARG A 286 2.48 10.74 3.96
C ARG A 286 3.98 10.52 4.17
N LEU A 287 4.58 9.71 3.31
CA LEU A 287 6.01 9.60 3.13
C LEU A 287 6.42 10.33 1.85
N TYR A 288 7.53 11.05 1.96
CA TYR A 288 8.19 11.80 0.90
C TYR A 288 9.42 11.03 0.42
N MET A 289 9.65 11.06 -0.88
CA MET A 289 10.86 10.50 -1.47
C MET A 289 12.09 11.31 -1.04
N MET A 290 13.21 10.60 -0.87
CA MET A 290 14.45 11.12 -0.26
C MET A 290 15.41 11.84 -1.23
N ASP A 291 15.21 11.75 -2.55
CA ASP A 291 16.00 12.33 -3.66
C ASP A 291 17.55 12.26 -3.60
#